data_AF-A0A6A4HC57-F1
#
_entry.id   AF-A0A6A4HC57-F1
#
_cell.length_a   1.000
_cell.length_b   1.000
_cell.length_c   1.000
_cell.angle_alpha   90.00
_cell.angle_beta   90.00
_cell.angle_gamma   90.00
#
_symmetry.space_group_name_H-M   'P 1'
#
loop_
_entity.id
_entity.type
_entity.pdbx_description
1 polymer ?
#
loop_
_entity_poly.entity_id
_entity_poly.type
_entity_poly.pdbx_seq_one_letter_code
_entity_poly.pdbx_strand_id
1 'polypeptide(L)'
;MRVGNLSDDHIKSLAALSRPLTYADGIEPTSLFPTRMEAQACNSEKLNALSGQGFTYNSMDASGIDVYGSPVSKQVAERILDDEIALSRVTFKVGAQVMLIQNIVQGCLVNGSCGKVIDFMTTHDAIQKQIQIAEMKKTGQTECLGTNQ
;
A
#
# COMPACT_ATOMS: atom_id res chain seq x y z
N MET A 1 -5.77 24.90 16.33
CA MET A 1 -5.96 24.10 15.09
C MET A 1 -7.22 23.26 15.09
N ARG A 2 -7.36 22.19 15.90
CA ARG A 2 -8.54 21.29 15.90
C ARG A 2 -9.89 22.01 16.06
N VAL A 3 -9.93 23.09 16.84
CA VAL A 3 -11.12 23.91 17.10
C VAL A 3 -11.16 25.20 16.26
N GLY A 4 -10.35 25.29 15.20
CA GLY A 4 -10.31 26.44 14.29
C GLY A 4 -9.52 27.66 14.79
N ASN A 5 -9.22 27.76 16.09
CA ASN A 5 -8.50 28.93 16.64
C ASN A 5 -6.97 28.74 16.55
N LEU A 6 -6.29 29.73 15.96
CA LEU A 6 -4.84 29.81 15.76
C LEU A 6 -4.38 31.24 16.11
N SER A 7 -3.44 31.39 17.03
CA SER A 7 -2.77 32.66 17.32
C SER A 7 -1.55 32.83 16.40
N ASP A 8 -0.99 34.04 16.34
CA ASP A 8 0.21 34.32 15.55
C ASP A 8 1.41 33.44 15.95
N ASP A 9 1.54 33.10 17.23
CA ASP A 9 2.62 32.23 17.70
C ASP A 9 2.45 30.79 17.21
N HIS A 10 1.21 30.28 17.12
CA HIS A 10 0.93 28.99 16.50
C HIS A 10 1.31 29.01 15.00
N ILE A 11 0.96 30.08 14.28
CA ILE A 11 1.28 30.24 12.86
C ILE A 11 2.79 30.26 12.64
N LYS A 12 3.51 31.08 13.41
CA LYS A 12 4.99 31.14 13.37
C LYS A 12 5.62 29.76 13.63
N SER A 13 5.10 29.03 14.61
CA SER A 13 5.62 27.70 14.96
C SER A 13 5.46 26.70 13.81
N LEU A 14 4.33 26.71 13.12
CA LEU A 14 4.09 25.83 11.97
C LEU A 14 4.95 26.21 10.76
N ALA A 15 5.08 27.50 10.47
CA ALA A 15 5.92 27.99 9.38
C ALA A 15 7.40 27.60 9.57
N ALA A 16 7.88 27.57 10.82
CA ALA A 16 9.23 27.12 11.14
C ALA A 16 9.49 25.63 10.83
N LEU A 17 8.43 24.81 10.65
CA LEU A 17 8.56 23.39 10.29
C LEU A 17 8.85 23.16 8.79
N SER A 18 8.79 24.20 7.94
CA SER A 18 9.12 24.11 6.51
C SER A 18 10.60 23.91 6.19
N ARG A 19 11.45 23.82 7.22
CA ARG A 19 12.88 23.51 7.06
C ARG A 19 13.09 22.11 6.45
N PRO A 20 14.17 21.89 5.66
CA PRO A 20 14.52 20.56 5.16
C PRO A 20 14.71 19.53 6.28
N LEU A 21 14.33 18.27 6.02
CA LEU A 21 14.46 17.17 6.96
C LEU A 21 15.58 16.22 6.50
N THR A 22 16.35 15.68 7.45
CA THR A 22 17.39 14.66 7.20
C THR A 22 17.12 13.44 8.09
N TYR A 23 17.28 12.24 7.52
CA TYR A 23 16.92 10.99 8.17
C TYR A 23 18.07 9.98 8.05
N ALA A 24 18.38 9.29 9.15
CA ALA A 24 19.52 8.38 9.22
C ALA A 24 19.22 6.97 8.66
N ASP A 25 17.95 6.56 8.62
CA ASP A 25 17.49 5.24 8.16
C ASP A 25 17.17 5.19 6.66
N GLY A 26 17.18 6.35 5.99
CA GLY A 26 16.87 6.46 4.56
C GLY A 26 15.39 6.21 4.23
N ILE A 27 14.49 6.23 5.22
CA ILE A 27 13.04 6.17 5.01
C ILE A 27 12.54 7.61 5.03
N GLU A 28 12.00 8.07 3.90
CA GLU A 28 11.44 9.40 3.83
C GLU A 28 10.08 9.46 4.53
N PRO A 29 9.72 10.62 5.12
CA PRO A 29 8.41 10.81 5.71
C PRO A 29 7.35 10.70 4.62
N THR A 30 6.19 10.19 5.00
CA THR A 30 5.03 10.17 4.11
C THR A 30 4.59 11.60 3.82
N SER A 31 4.68 12.01 2.55
CA SER A 31 4.14 13.28 2.08
C SER A 31 2.60 13.18 2.05
N LEU A 32 1.93 14.12 2.71
CA LEU A 32 0.47 14.18 2.77
C LEU A 32 -0.05 15.17 1.75
N PHE A 33 -1.03 14.76 0.96
CA PHE A 33 -1.67 15.59 -0.06
C PHE A 33 -3.19 15.61 0.12
N PRO A 34 -3.86 16.72 -0.26
CA PRO A 34 -5.32 16.81 -0.21
C PRO A 34 -6.02 15.80 -1.12
N THR A 35 -5.44 15.48 -2.29
CA THR A 35 -6.06 14.58 -3.28
C THR A 35 -5.23 13.33 -3.56
N ARG A 36 -5.93 12.25 -3.96
CA ARG A 36 -5.28 10.99 -4.41
C ARG A 36 -4.40 11.23 -5.64
N MET A 37 -4.81 12.11 -6.54
CA MET A 37 -4.07 12.45 -7.76
C MET A 37 -2.71 13.08 -7.45
N GLU A 38 -2.65 14.04 -6.52
CA GLU A 38 -1.39 14.68 -6.09
C GLU A 38 -0.46 13.66 -5.41
N ALA A 39 -1.01 12.83 -4.51
CA ALA A 39 -0.23 11.77 -3.87
C ALA A 39 0.32 10.76 -4.91
N GLN A 40 -0.49 10.35 -5.88
CA GLN A 40 -0.07 9.43 -6.94
C GLN A 40 0.98 10.06 -7.85
N ALA A 41 0.85 11.34 -8.20
CA ALA A 41 1.85 12.07 -8.97
C ALA A 41 3.20 12.11 -8.24
N CYS A 42 3.20 12.49 -6.95
CA CYS A 42 4.40 12.51 -6.13
C CYS A 42 5.04 11.12 -6.00
N ASN A 43 4.24 10.08 -5.75
CA ASN A 43 4.73 8.70 -5.66
C ASN A 43 5.34 8.23 -6.98
N SER A 44 4.72 8.59 -8.12
CA SER A 44 5.22 8.23 -9.46
C SER A 44 6.51 8.95 -9.79
N GLU A 45 6.63 10.23 -9.44
CA GLU A 45 7.87 11.01 -9.60
C GLU A 45 9.01 10.38 -8.80
N LYS A 46 8.79 10.06 -7.52
CA LYS A 46 9.79 9.39 -6.67
C LYS A 46 10.19 8.01 -7.22
N LEU A 47 9.23 7.21 -7.67
CA LEU A 47 9.51 5.91 -8.29
C LEU A 47 10.32 6.07 -9.60
N ASN A 48 10.03 7.08 -10.40
CA ASN A 48 10.75 7.35 -11.64
C ASN A 48 12.19 7.81 -11.39
N ALA A 49 12.43 8.56 -10.31
CA ALA A 49 13.77 8.97 -9.90
C ALA A 49 14.66 7.81 -9.43
N LEU A 50 14.06 6.69 -9.00
CA LEU A 50 14.84 5.49 -8.65
C LEU A 50 15.45 4.84 -9.89
N SER A 51 16.73 4.49 -9.77
CA SER A 51 17.44 3.67 -10.76
C SER A 51 16.97 2.22 -10.71
N GLY A 52 17.31 1.45 -11.76
CA GLY A 52 16.97 0.03 -11.86
C GLY A 52 15.68 -0.27 -12.62
N GLN A 53 15.47 -1.56 -12.86
CA GLN A 53 14.34 -2.07 -13.62
C GLN A 53 13.03 -1.98 -12.81
N GLY A 54 11.97 -1.52 -13.46
CA GLY A 54 10.61 -1.57 -12.92
C GLY A 54 9.98 -2.94 -13.12
N PHE A 55 9.37 -3.49 -12.08
CA PHE A 55 8.58 -4.72 -12.11
C PHE A 55 7.11 -4.36 -11.94
N THR A 56 6.31 -4.64 -12.96
CA THR A 56 4.89 -4.31 -13.01
C THR A 56 4.03 -5.53 -12.71
N TYR A 57 3.11 -5.38 -11.77
CA TYR A 57 2.10 -6.37 -11.40
C TYR A 57 0.72 -5.84 -11.78
N ASN A 58 -0.03 -6.61 -12.56
CA ASN A 58 -1.41 -6.28 -12.93
C ASN A 58 -2.38 -7.10 -12.08
N SER A 59 -3.52 -6.50 -11.74
CA SER A 59 -4.61 -7.17 -11.05
C SER A 59 -5.25 -8.26 -11.92
N MET A 60 -5.97 -9.16 -11.25
CA MET A 60 -6.77 -10.21 -11.89
C MET A 60 -8.23 -10.00 -11.48
N ASP A 61 -8.89 -9.05 -12.12
CA ASP A 61 -10.24 -8.62 -11.77
C ASP A 61 -11.29 -9.38 -12.57
N ALA A 62 -12.46 -9.60 -11.96
CA ALA A 62 -13.61 -10.24 -12.59
C ALA A 62 -14.92 -9.53 -12.23
N SER A 63 -15.85 -9.46 -13.19
CA SER A 63 -17.20 -8.96 -12.94
C SER A 63 -17.96 -9.91 -12.03
N GLY A 64 -18.50 -9.37 -10.92
CA GLY A 64 -19.35 -10.11 -9.99
C GLY A 64 -20.81 -10.19 -10.43
N ILE A 65 -21.64 -10.65 -9.51
CA ILE A 65 -23.11 -10.62 -9.58
C ILE A 65 -23.64 -9.54 -8.62
N ASP A 66 -24.76 -8.93 -8.98
CA ASP A 66 -25.45 -7.99 -8.11
C ASP A 66 -26.31 -8.72 -7.05
N VAL A 67 -26.98 -7.93 -6.21
CA VAL A 67 -27.86 -8.44 -5.13
C VAL A 67 -29.08 -9.22 -5.64
N TYR A 68 -29.42 -9.10 -6.93
CA TYR A 68 -30.51 -9.81 -7.58
C TYR A 68 -30.02 -11.04 -8.37
N GLY A 69 -28.73 -11.36 -8.29
CA GLY A 69 -28.10 -12.47 -9.01
C GLY A 69 -27.84 -12.18 -10.48
N SER A 70 -27.94 -10.92 -10.93
CA SER A 70 -27.65 -10.54 -12.31
C SER A 70 -26.17 -10.18 -12.48
N PRO A 71 -25.54 -10.55 -13.62
CA PRO A 71 -24.14 -10.19 -13.87
C PRO A 71 -23.94 -8.67 -13.92
N VAL A 72 -22.94 -8.16 -13.21
CA VAL A 72 -22.55 -6.76 -13.27
C VAL A 72 -21.80 -6.52 -14.58
N SER A 73 -22.18 -5.49 -15.33
CA SER A 73 -21.48 -5.14 -16.57
C SER A 73 -20.02 -4.76 -16.28
N LYS A 74 -19.13 -5.02 -17.24
CA LYS A 74 -17.69 -4.71 -17.10
C LYS A 74 -17.45 -3.24 -16.75
N GLN A 75 -18.17 -2.31 -17.38
CA GLN A 75 -18.04 -0.87 -17.15
C GLN A 75 -18.45 -0.46 -15.73
N VAL A 76 -19.46 -1.13 -15.17
CA VAL A 76 -19.88 -0.87 -13.78
C VAL A 76 -18.87 -1.47 -12.81
N ALA A 77 -18.38 -2.68 -13.08
CA ALA A 77 -17.34 -3.31 -12.27
C ALA A 77 -16.05 -2.47 -12.23
N GLU A 78 -15.59 -1.96 -13.39
CA GLU A 78 -14.41 -1.08 -13.47
C GLU A 78 -14.58 0.18 -12.61
N ARG A 79 -15.74 0.84 -12.67
CA ARG A 79 -16.02 2.03 -11.84
C ARG A 79 -16.01 1.73 -10.35
N ILE A 80 -16.53 0.58 -9.94
CA ILE A 80 -16.52 0.15 -8.54
C ILE A 80 -15.08 -0.12 -8.09
N LEU A 81 -14.29 -0.77 -8.93
CA LEU A 81 -12.89 -1.09 -8.64
C LEU A 81 -11.99 0.16 -8.63
N ASP A 82 -12.34 1.22 -9.37
CA ASP A 82 -11.60 2.49 -9.34
C ASP A 82 -11.65 3.19 -7.97
N ASP A 83 -12.69 2.93 -7.16
CA ASP A 83 -12.82 3.48 -5.81
C ASP A 83 -11.95 2.75 -4.77
N GLU A 84 -11.47 1.54 -5.11
CA GLU A 84 -10.67 0.72 -4.21
C GLU A 84 -9.28 1.32 -3.90
N ILE A 85 -8.69 0.86 -2.80
CA ILE A 85 -7.32 1.26 -2.42
C ILE A 85 -6.29 0.52 -3.28
N ALA A 86 -6.58 -0.73 -3.65
CA ALA A 86 -5.70 -1.55 -4.46
C ALA A 86 -5.69 -1.05 -5.91
N LEU A 87 -4.50 -0.86 -6.48
CA LEU A 87 -4.33 -0.42 -7.85
C LEU A 87 -4.46 -1.61 -8.82
N SER A 88 -5.15 -1.41 -9.95
CA SER A 88 -5.21 -2.40 -11.03
C SER A 88 -3.86 -2.68 -11.68
N ARG A 89 -2.93 -1.73 -11.58
CA ARG A 89 -1.53 -1.88 -11.99
C ARG A 89 -0.64 -1.19 -10.97
N VAL A 90 0.34 -1.92 -10.47
CA VAL A 90 1.37 -1.37 -9.59
C VAL A 90 2.76 -1.72 -10.11
N THR A 91 3.66 -0.74 -10.11
CA THR A 91 5.06 -0.92 -10.51
C THR A 91 5.96 -0.66 -9.32
N PHE A 92 6.94 -1.53 -9.12
CA PHE A 92 7.93 -1.40 -8.06
C PHE A 92 9.34 -1.37 -8.65
N LYS A 93 10.27 -0.75 -7.94
CA LYS A 93 11.71 -0.79 -8.19
C LYS A 93 12.44 -1.07 -6.90
N VAL A 94 13.65 -1.64 -6.99
CA VAL A 94 14.54 -1.72 -5.82
C VAL A 94 14.78 -0.32 -5.30
N GLY A 95 14.64 -0.16 -3.98
CA GLY A 95 14.74 1.11 -3.30
C GLY A 95 13.40 1.83 -3.08
N ALA A 96 12.31 1.38 -3.69
CA ALA A 96 11.00 1.98 -3.51
C ALA A 96 10.49 1.80 -2.08
N GLN A 97 10.01 2.88 -1.47
CA GLN A 97 9.29 2.84 -0.20
C GLN A 97 7.86 2.36 -0.45
N VAL A 98 7.39 1.42 0.35
CA VAL A 98 6.08 0.78 0.23
C VAL A 98 5.36 0.75 1.57
N MET A 99 4.05 0.61 1.51
CA MET A 99 3.19 0.48 2.68
C MET A 99 2.20 -0.66 2.46
N LEU A 100 2.02 -1.52 3.46
CA LEU A 100 0.97 -2.53 3.42
C LEU A 100 -0.40 -1.87 3.49
N ILE A 101 -1.32 -2.29 2.62
CA ILE A 101 -2.72 -1.84 2.61
C ILE A 101 -3.68 -2.84 3.27
N GLN A 102 -3.15 -3.99 3.71
CA GLN A 102 -3.90 -5.07 4.33
C GLN A 102 -3.08 -5.77 5.42
N ASN A 103 -3.77 -6.43 6.35
CA ASN A 103 -3.14 -7.22 7.40
C ASN A 103 -2.73 -8.59 6.86
N ILE A 104 -1.47 -8.96 7.07
CA ILE A 104 -0.92 -10.27 6.64
C ILE A 104 -0.64 -11.13 7.87
N VAL A 105 0.16 -10.62 8.81
CA VAL A 105 0.53 -11.31 10.06
C VAL A 105 0.02 -10.49 11.23
N GLN A 106 -0.89 -11.05 12.01
CA GLN A 106 -1.54 -10.36 13.12
C GLN A 106 -0.49 -9.85 14.13
N GLY A 107 -0.51 -8.55 14.40
CA GLY A 107 0.41 -7.91 15.35
C GLY A 107 1.81 -7.63 14.81
N CYS A 108 2.15 -8.01 13.57
CA CYS A 108 3.49 -7.81 12.99
C CYS A 108 3.44 -7.07 11.64
N LEU A 109 2.68 -7.59 10.68
CA LEU A 109 2.54 -7.02 9.33
C LEU A 109 1.09 -6.60 9.14
N VAL A 110 0.83 -5.32 9.38
CA VAL A 110 -0.52 -4.73 9.43
C VAL A 110 -0.67 -3.64 8.38
N ASN A 111 -1.91 -3.26 8.08
CA ASN A 111 -2.18 -2.08 7.25
C ASN A 111 -1.47 -0.85 7.85
N GLY A 112 -0.70 -0.14 7.02
CA GLY A 112 0.13 0.99 7.43
C GLY A 112 1.59 0.63 7.73
N SER A 113 1.97 -0.65 7.81
CA SER A 113 3.37 -1.05 7.96
C SER A 113 4.19 -0.59 6.75
N CYS A 114 5.18 0.27 6.98
CA CYS A 114 6.08 0.79 5.96
C CYS A 114 7.31 -0.11 5.77
N GLY A 115 7.85 -0.13 4.55
CA GLY A 115 9.07 -0.86 4.22
C GLY A 115 9.73 -0.34 2.95
N LYS A 116 10.80 -1.02 2.52
CA LYS A 116 11.55 -0.71 1.31
C LYS A 116 11.73 -1.97 0.49
N VAL A 117 11.54 -1.88 -0.82
CA VAL A 117 11.81 -2.99 -1.74
C VAL A 117 13.32 -3.17 -1.83
N ILE A 118 13.82 -4.35 -1.43
CA ILE A 118 15.25 -4.66 -1.45
C ILE A 118 15.66 -5.51 -2.65
N ASP A 119 14.77 -6.37 -3.15
CA ASP A 119 15.03 -7.28 -4.27
C ASP A 119 13.71 -7.86 -4.81
N PHE A 120 13.77 -8.48 -6.00
CA PHE A 120 12.68 -9.25 -6.60
C PHE A 120 13.15 -10.68 -6.85
N MET A 121 12.41 -11.67 -6.34
CA MET A 121 12.80 -13.08 -6.46
C MET A 121 11.58 -13.99 -6.53
N THR A 122 11.79 -15.20 -7.04
CA THR A 122 10.75 -16.23 -7.01
C THR A 122 10.64 -16.85 -5.62
N THR A 123 9.51 -17.48 -5.32
CA THR A 123 9.33 -18.26 -4.08
C THR A 123 10.42 -19.33 -3.94
N HIS A 124 10.85 -19.94 -5.05
CA HIS A 124 11.92 -20.95 -5.04
C HIS A 124 13.25 -20.36 -4.57
N ASP A 125 13.65 -19.22 -5.12
CA ASP A 125 14.90 -18.55 -4.75
C ASP A 125 14.88 -18.08 -3.28
N ALA A 126 13.73 -17.58 -2.81
CA ALA A 126 13.55 -17.14 -1.44
C ALA A 126 13.73 -18.30 -0.44
N ILE A 127 13.17 -19.47 -0.75
CA ILE A 127 13.32 -20.69 0.08
C ILE A 127 14.79 -21.13 0.11
N GLN A 128 15.47 -21.16 -1.05
CA GLN A 128 16.89 -21.51 -1.12
C GLN A 128 17.77 -20.57 -0.30
N LYS A 129 17.44 -19.26 -0.29
CA LYS A 129 18.12 -18.23 0.51
C LYS A 129 17.64 -18.16 1.96
N GLN A 130 16.74 -19.04 2.39
CA GLN A 130 16.16 -19.08 3.73
C GLN A 130 15.49 -17.76 4.16
N ILE A 131 14.89 -17.05 3.21
CA ILE A 131 14.12 -15.83 3.46
C ILE A 131 12.73 -16.23 3.95
N GLN A 132 12.29 -15.66 5.07
CA GLN A 132 10.94 -15.89 5.58
C GLN A 132 9.89 -15.28 4.64
N ILE A 133 8.89 -16.07 4.28
CA ILE A 133 7.79 -15.65 3.40
C ILE A 133 6.55 -15.43 4.27
N ALA A 134 5.99 -14.23 4.22
CA ALA A 134 4.72 -13.94 4.85
C ALA A 134 3.58 -14.51 4.00
N GLU A 135 2.80 -15.45 4.54
CA GLU A 135 1.64 -16.01 3.86
C GLU A 135 0.38 -15.21 4.15
N MET A 136 -0.44 -14.95 3.12
CA MET A 136 -1.78 -14.43 3.31
C MET A 136 -2.72 -15.57 3.70
N LYS A 137 -3.55 -15.37 4.74
CA LYS A 137 -4.62 -16.30 5.05
C LYS A 137 -5.57 -16.38 3.85
N LYS A 138 -5.78 -17.57 3.28
CA LYS A 138 -6.77 -17.77 2.23
C LYS A 138 -8.17 -17.56 2.84
N THR A 139 -8.91 -16.60 2.33
CA THR A 139 -10.33 -16.39 2.65
C THR A 139 -11.10 -17.65 2.24
N GLY A 140 -11.47 -18.50 3.20
CA GLY A 140 -12.19 -19.76 2.94
C GLY A 140 -11.80 -20.98 3.77
N GLN A 141 -10.77 -20.92 4.62
CA GLN A 141 -10.60 -21.94 5.67
C GLN A 141 -11.43 -21.54 6.89
N THR A 142 -12.68 -21.98 6.94
CA THR A 142 -13.41 -22.12 8.19
C THR A 142 -12.60 -23.05 9.07
N GLU A 143 -12.09 -22.55 10.21
CA GLU A 143 -11.66 -23.43 11.29
C GLU A 143 -12.91 -24.17 11.77
N CYS A 144 -13.21 -25.32 11.16
CA CYS A 144 -13.92 -26.37 11.85
C CYS A 144 -12.99 -26.80 12.98
N LEU A 145 -13.10 -26.12 14.13
CA LEU A 145 -12.69 -26.66 15.41
C LEU A 145 -13.48 -27.95 15.58
N GLY A 146 -12.90 -29.03 15.06
CA GLY A 146 -13.34 -30.38 15.32
C GLY A 146 -13.22 -30.59 16.81
N THR A 147 -14.39 -30.70 17.47
CA THR A 147 -14.52 -31.47 18.69
C THR A 147 -13.78 -32.77 18.52
N ASN A 148 -12.75 -33.01 19.33
CA ASN A 148 -12.24 -34.33 19.60
C ASN A 148 -11.71 -34.38 21.04
N GLN A 149 -12.59 -34.95 21.87
CA GLN A 149 -12.40 -35.62 23.16
C GLN A 149 -12.07 -34.76 24.38
#